data_AF-A0A939YRB3-F1
#
_entry.id   AF-A0A939YRB3-F1
#
_cell.length_a   1.000
_cell.length_b   1.000
_cell.length_c   1.000
_cell.angle_alpha   90.00
_cell.angle_beta   90.00
_cell.angle_gamma   90.00
#
_symmetry.space_group_name_H-M   'P 1'
#
loop_
_entity.id
_entity.type
_entity.pdbx_description
1 polymer ?
#
loop_
_entity_poly.entity_id
_entity_poly.type
_entity_poly.pdbx_seq_one_letter_code
_entity_poly.pdbx_strand_id
1 'polypeptide(L)'
;MEIKDLNNPETQEKLYQSAVLLMDAKLYSEAASVFGRIADYKDAAEKKAFCIEMEDSAHKDSIYAEADKAAANPNVKSQEKAIRIFKTIPGWRDADERVIEATRRIDEIIIKEREDREEAKRAAKLAEEKAKKRKKFLTRLALIGAACAVFAIAGVFLFKKFVVPQLNYRKAVTLMESGNQDEAYLMLHKLNVRNSSDLIAEITKDRLKDAEIGSTVLLGTYPQGPKAAKAKNQESTGIEWIVLDRDGSKLLLVSKYALNCLPYQAMKDSLVADTWQASLIRSWLNKTFAPEAFDDGESRFLVNINMDEEAGGKKAFLPGLDKVFLLSISEAEQYFPDDEARRCAPTRYAVDCGAYRSRAINTCFWWLRTTVEYTDTTLEGRPSETVTRAALVGSTGRIVDIGHYMYNMNYAVRPAVWVDLEAADGLEFNK
;
A
#
# COMPACT_ATOMS: atom_id res chain seq x y z
N MET A 1 -24.00 104.92 30.57
CA MET A 1 -23.87 105.75 31.79
C MET A 1 -22.80 106.78 31.48
N GLU A 2 -23.19 108.05 31.32
CA GLU A 2 -22.30 109.13 30.89
C GLU A 2 -21.21 109.40 31.93
N ILE A 3 -20.02 109.80 31.47
CA ILE A 3 -18.82 110.06 32.30
C ILE A 3 -19.08 111.08 33.43
N LYS A 4 -20.11 111.93 33.32
CA LYS A 4 -20.49 112.90 34.38
C LYS A 4 -21.09 112.27 35.64
N ASP A 5 -21.67 111.07 35.57
CA ASP A 5 -22.29 110.41 36.75
C ASP A 5 -21.29 109.65 37.63
N LEU A 6 -20.06 109.45 37.15
CA LEU A 6 -19.00 108.74 37.86
C LEU A 6 -18.23 109.61 38.87
N ASN A 7 -18.46 110.93 38.89
CA ASN A 7 -17.86 111.87 39.86
C ASN A 7 -18.79 112.20 41.04
N ASN A 8 -19.94 111.53 41.15
CA ASN A 8 -20.80 111.64 42.33
C ASN A 8 -20.30 110.69 43.45
N PRO A 9 -19.96 111.21 44.65
CA PRO A 9 -19.49 110.40 45.77
C PRO A 9 -20.41 109.24 46.18
N GLU A 10 -21.74 109.40 46.06
CA GLU A 10 -22.68 108.32 46.38
C GLU A 10 -22.64 107.18 45.35
N THR A 11 -22.44 107.52 44.07
CA THR A 11 -22.30 106.54 42.98
C THR A 11 -20.95 105.82 43.09
N GLN A 12 -19.87 106.54 43.41
CA GLN A 12 -18.55 105.97 43.65
C GLN A 12 -18.53 105.03 44.85
N GLU A 13 -19.19 105.38 45.96
CA GLU A 13 -19.30 104.52 47.13
C GLU A 13 -20.07 103.22 46.82
N LYS A 14 -21.19 103.31 46.08
CA LYS A 14 -21.94 102.11 45.66
C LYS A 14 -21.11 101.18 44.76
N LEU A 15 -20.39 101.74 43.79
CA LEU A 15 -19.50 100.98 42.92
C LEU A 15 -18.32 100.38 43.69
N TYR A 16 -17.77 101.11 44.65
CA TYR A 16 -16.69 100.65 45.52
C TYR A 16 -17.13 99.47 46.40
N GLN A 17 -18.27 99.58 47.08
CA GLN A 17 -18.83 98.48 47.87
C GLN A 17 -19.16 97.25 47.00
N SER A 18 -19.67 97.46 45.79
CA SER A 18 -19.89 96.37 44.83
C SER A 18 -18.59 95.70 44.39
N ALA A 19 -17.52 96.46 44.14
CA ALA A 19 -16.23 95.92 43.75
C ALA A 19 -15.57 95.13 44.90
N VAL A 20 -15.72 95.60 46.14
CA VAL A 20 -15.27 94.85 47.34
C VAL A 20 -16.02 93.53 47.47
N LEU A 21 -17.34 93.52 47.27
CA LEU A 21 -18.12 92.27 47.29
C LEU A 21 -17.68 91.28 46.20
N LEU A 22 -17.38 91.76 44.99
CA LEU A 22 -16.85 90.94 43.90
C LEU A 22 -15.46 90.38 44.25
N MET A 23 -14.59 91.20 44.84
CA MET A 23 -13.26 90.79 45.31
C MET A 23 -13.36 89.73 46.42
N ASP A 24 -14.25 89.90 47.39
CA ASP A 24 -14.52 88.93 48.46
C ASP A 24 -15.10 87.62 47.91
N ALA A 25 -15.90 87.71 46.85
CA ALA A 25 -16.39 86.56 46.09
C ALA A 25 -15.33 85.93 45.15
N LYS A 26 -14.09 86.44 45.16
CA LYS A 26 -12.97 86.00 44.30
C LYS A 26 -13.21 86.19 42.80
N LEU A 27 -14.15 87.05 42.43
CA LEU A 27 -14.40 87.48 41.05
C LEU A 27 -13.45 88.63 40.73
N TYR A 28 -12.16 88.31 40.70
CA TYR A 28 -11.08 89.30 40.64
C TYR A 28 -11.07 90.09 39.33
N SER A 29 -11.43 89.46 38.19
CA SER A 29 -11.52 90.14 36.89
C SER A 29 -12.61 91.22 36.90
N GLU A 30 -13.79 90.84 37.40
CA GLU A 30 -14.94 91.73 37.54
C GLU A 30 -14.66 92.84 38.57
N ALA A 31 -14.05 92.49 39.70
CA ALA A 31 -13.64 93.45 40.73
C ALA A 31 -12.61 94.45 40.18
N ALA A 32 -11.57 94.00 39.46
CA ALA A 32 -10.56 94.85 38.85
C ALA A 32 -11.16 95.83 37.81
N SER A 33 -12.14 95.37 37.04
CA SER A 33 -12.89 96.20 36.09
C SER A 33 -13.69 97.29 36.79
N VAL A 34 -14.42 96.95 37.86
CA VAL A 34 -15.21 97.94 38.62
C VAL A 34 -14.31 98.91 39.37
N PHE A 35 -13.27 98.44 40.07
CA PHE A 35 -12.28 99.31 40.71
C PHE A 35 -11.58 100.24 39.71
N GLY A 36 -11.30 99.76 38.49
CA GLY A 36 -10.69 100.57 37.43
C GLY A 36 -11.56 101.73 36.96
N ARG A 37 -12.88 101.66 37.13
CA ARG A 37 -13.81 102.76 36.78
C ARG A 37 -13.84 103.88 37.83
N ILE A 38 -13.30 103.62 39.02
CA ILE A 38 -13.27 104.54 40.17
C ILE A 38 -11.84 104.65 40.74
N ALA A 39 -10.82 104.60 39.88
CA ALA A 39 -9.43 104.46 40.30
C ALA A 39 -8.93 105.54 41.29
N ASP A 40 -9.44 106.78 41.17
CA ASP A 40 -9.09 107.91 42.03
C ASP A 40 -9.88 107.96 43.36
N TYR A 41 -10.77 106.98 43.59
CA TYR A 41 -11.64 106.92 44.76
C TYR A 41 -11.08 105.94 45.81
N LYS A 42 -10.72 106.46 46.99
CA LYS A 42 -10.13 105.69 48.10
C LYS A 42 -8.88 104.92 47.64
N ASP A 43 -8.77 103.64 47.99
CA ASP A 43 -7.71 102.68 47.64
C ASP A 43 -8.08 101.82 46.41
N ALA A 44 -9.02 102.26 45.57
CA ALA A 44 -9.51 101.46 44.44
C ALA A 44 -8.41 101.07 43.44
N ALA A 45 -7.43 101.95 43.17
CA ALA A 45 -6.29 101.63 42.31
C ALA A 45 -5.42 100.49 42.88
N GLU A 46 -5.20 100.48 44.20
CA GLU A 46 -4.45 99.45 44.91
C GLU A 46 -5.22 98.12 44.92
N LYS A 47 -6.53 98.17 45.19
CA LYS A 47 -7.41 96.99 45.14
C LYS A 47 -7.55 96.42 43.74
N LYS A 48 -7.53 97.25 42.70
CA LYS A 48 -7.45 96.78 41.30
C LYS A 48 -6.15 96.02 41.04
N ALA A 49 -5.01 96.57 41.44
CA ALA A 49 -3.72 95.91 41.26
C ALA A 49 -3.68 94.57 42.01
N PHE A 50 -4.19 94.54 43.24
CA PHE A 50 -4.37 93.30 44.01
C PHE A 50 -5.27 92.29 43.28
N CYS A 51 -6.42 92.72 42.76
CA CYS A 51 -7.32 91.84 42.00
C CYS A 51 -6.62 91.24 40.76
N ILE A 52 -5.86 92.05 40.01
CA ILE A 52 -5.10 91.57 38.83
C ILE A 52 -4.04 90.53 39.25
N GLU A 53 -3.32 90.77 40.34
CA GLU A 53 -2.32 89.83 40.87
C GLU A 53 -2.96 88.52 41.36
N MET A 54 -4.11 88.61 42.03
CA MET A 54 -4.87 87.45 42.48
C MET A 54 -5.49 86.66 41.32
N GLU A 55 -5.90 87.33 40.25
CA GLU A 55 -6.37 86.71 39.01
C GLU A 55 -5.24 85.96 38.29
N ASP A 56 -4.06 86.58 38.16
CA ASP A 56 -2.86 85.94 37.59
C ASP A 56 -2.44 84.72 38.42
N SER A 57 -2.46 84.84 39.74
CA SER A 57 -2.20 83.73 40.67
C SER A 57 -3.21 82.58 40.51
N ALA A 58 -4.50 82.90 40.42
CA ALA A 58 -5.56 81.91 40.21
C ALA A 58 -5.45 81.22 38.84
N HIS A 59 -5.06 81.97 37.82
CA HIS A 59 -4.79 81.43 36.49
C HIS A 59 -3.59 80.47 36.50
N LYS A 60 -2.48 80.87 37.12
CA LYS A 60 -1.30 80.01 37.28
C LYS A 60 -1.58 78.76 38.10
N ASP A 61 -2.41 78.85 39.14
CA ASP A 61 -2.87 77.68 39.92
C ASP A 61 -3.74 76.72 39.11
N SER A 62 -4.60 77.23 38.23
CA SER A 62 -5.40 76.41 37.31
C SER A 62 -4.52 75.64 36.31
N ILE A 63 -3.53 76.33 35.72
CA ILE A 63 -2.55 75.71 34.82
C ILE A 63 -1.72 74.66 35.56
N TYR A 64 -1.30 74.95 36.79
CA TYR A 64 -0.56 74.01 37.63
C TYR A 64 -1.38 72.74 37.89
N ALA A 65 -2.67 72.87 38.23
CA ALA A 65 -3.56 71.73 38.45
C ALA A 65 -3.74 70.88 37.19
N GLU A 66 -3.79 71.49 36.00
CA GLU A 66 -3.84 70.75 34.73
C GLU A 66 -2.53 69.99 34.48
N ALA A 67 -1.39 70.63 34.73
CA ALA A 67 -0.07 70.02 34.58
C ALA A 67 0.10 68.81 35.50
N ASP A 68 -0.33 68.91 36.75
CA ASP A 68 -0.30 67.80 37.72
C ASP A 68 -1.22 66.65 37.29
N LYS A 69 -2.42 66.96 36.77
CA LYS A 69 -3.32 65.95 36.21
C LYS A 69 -2.71 65.24 35.00
N ALA A 70 -1.98 65.96 34.15
CA ALA A 70 -1.24 65.36 33.05
C ALA A 70 -0.07 64.47 33.55
N ALA A 71 0.62 64.91 34.61
CA ALA A 71 1.75 64.21 35.22
C ALA A 71 1.35 62.93 35.98
N ALA A 72 0.07 62.76 36.31
CA ALA A 72 -0.44 61.62 37.07
C ALA A 72 -0.21 60.25 36.39
N ASN A 73 -0.07 60.22 35.06
CA ASN A 73 0.20 58.99 34.33
C ASN A 73 1.70 58.89 33.98
N PRO A 74 2.43 57.88 34.48
CA PRO A 74 3.88 57.76 34.33
C PRO A 74 4.27 57.14 32.97
N ASN A 75 3.72 57.65 31.87
CA ASN A 75 4.16 57.30 30.51
C ASN A 75 4.76 58.52 29.82
N VAL A 76 5.62 58.29 28.82
CA VAL A 76 6.36 59.35 28.12
C VAL A 76 5.44 60.46 27.61
N LYS A 77 4.34 60.10 26.93
CA LYS A 77 3.39 61.07 26.34
C LYS A 77 2.72 61.95 27.40
N SER A 78 2.38 61.37 28.55
CA SER A 78 1.78 62.08 29.68
C SER A 78 2.77 63.00 30.39
N GLN A 79 4.01 62.54 30.60
CA GLN A 79 5.08 63.35 31.18
C GLN A 79 5.50 64.51 30.24
N GLU A 80 5.60 64.27 28.92
CA GLU A 80 5.85 65.33 27.92
C GLU A 80 4.76 66.40 27.93
N LYS A 81 3.49 65.96 28.06
CA LYS A 81 2.36 66.88 28.20
C LYS A 81 2.48 67.72 29.46
N ALA A 82 2.80 67.11 30.60
CA ALA A 82 2.99 67.82 31.87
C ALA A 82 4.13 68.85 31.78
N ILE A 83 5.29 68.47 31.24
CA ILE A 83 6.43 69.39 31.02
C ILE A 83 6.01 70.59 30.20
N ARG A 84 5.25 70.36 29.11
CA ARG A 84 4.79 71.45 28.23
C ARG A 84 3.92 72.46 28.98
N ILE A 85 3.06 71.99 29.88
CA ILE A 85 2.16 72.85 30.65
C ILE A 85 2.92 73.57 31.78
N PHE A 86 3.75 72.87 32.56
CA PHE A 86 4.54 73.52 33.62
C PHE A 86 5.47 74.62 33.08
N LYS A 87 6.03 74.46 31.88
CA LYS A 87 6.87 75.48 31.23
C LYS A 87 6.15 76.79 30.90
N THR A 88 4.82 76.85 30.93
CA THR A 88 4.08 78.10 30.69
C THR A 88 3.95 78.96 31.95
N ILE A 89 4.34 78.45 33.13
CA ILE A 89 4.26 79.14 34.43
C ILE A 89 5.60 79.08 35.20
N PRO A 90 6.72 79.55 34.59
CA PRO A 90 8.03 79.48 35.23
C PRO A 90 8.07 80.26 36.56
N GLY A 91 8.80 79.74 37.55
CA GLY A 91 8.90 80.34 38.89
C GLY A 91 7.62 80.30 39.73
N TRP A 92 6.51 79.76 39.22
CA TRP A 92 5.30 79.55 40.01
C TRP A 92 5.38 78.26 40.80
N ARG A 93 5.39 78.36 42.13
CA ARG A 93 5.55 77.21 43.05
C ARG A 93 6.82 76.41 42.68
N ASP A 94 6.70 75.09 42.51
CA ASP A 94 7.75 74.14 42.13
C ASP A 94 7.66 73.72 40.64
N ALA A 95 6.99 74.50 39.77
CA ALA A 95 6.76 74.11 38.38
C ALA A 95 8.06 73.75 37.62
N ASP A 96 9.16 74.48 37.87
CA ASP A 96 10.46 74.22 37.25
C ASP A 96 11.08 72.89 37.74
N GLU A 97 10.91 72.54 39.02
CA GLU A 97 11.35 71.26 39.59
C GLU A 97 10.53 70.09 39.04
N ARG A 98 9.21 70.29 38.86
CA ARG A 98 8.32 69.29 38.23
C ARG A 98 8.72 68.98 36.79
N VAL A 99 9.21 69.96 36.04
CA VAL A 99 9.75 69.74 34.68
C VAL A 99 10.98 68.83 34.72
N ILE A 100 11.91 69.07 35.65
CA ILE A 100 13.12 68.24 35.80
C ILE A 100 12.74 66.81 36.15
N GLU A 101 11.84 66.63 37.12
CA GLU A 101 11.39 65.31 37.56
C GLU A 101 10.67 64.53 36.45
N ALA A 102 9.76 65.18 35.71
CA ALA A 102 9.07 64.55 34.59
C ALA A 102 10.06 64.18 33.46
N THR A 103 11.10 64.99 33.24
CA THR A 103 12.16 64.71 32.26
C THR A 103 12.99 63.49 32.68
N ARG A 104 13.40 63.41 33.95
CA ARG A 104 14.12 62.26 34.50
C ARG A 104 13.33 60.96 34.36
N ARG A 105 12.01 60.99 34.63
CA ARG A 105 11.13 59.82 34.46
C ARG A 105 11.06 59.35 33.01
N ILE A 106 11.01 60.28 32.05
CA ILE A 106 11.04 59.94 30.62
C ILE A 106 12.34 59.20 30.30
N ASP A 107 13.49 59.71 30.76
CA ASP A 107 14.80 59.09 30.51
C ASP A 107 14.88 57.68 31.12
N GLU A 108 14.41 57.50 32.35
CA GLU A 108 14.36 56.19 33.02
C GLU A 108 13.50 55.17 32.25
N ILE A 109 12.33 55.59 31.77
CA ILE A 109 11.45 54.73 30.96
C ILE A 109 12.14 54.33 29.65
N ILE A 110 12.76 55.29 28.97
CA ILE A 110 13.44 55.05 27.69
C ILE A 110 14.64 54.11 27.87
N ILE A 111 15.41 54.26 28.96
CA ILE A 111 16.56 53.39 29.25
C ILE A 111 16.08 51.96 29.49
N LYS A 112 15.08 51.78 30.35
CA LYS A 112 14.53 50.46 30.67
C LYS A 112 13.98 49.75 29.43
N GLU A 113 13.22 50.45 28.59
CA GLU A 113 12.70 49.88 27.34
C GLU A 113 13.81 49.44 26.37
N ARG A 114 14.96 50.14 26.36
CA ARG A 114 16.12 49.73 25.54
C ARG A 114 16.77 48.47 26.09
N GLU A 115 16.94 48.39 27.41
CA GLU A 115 17.52 47.20 28.07
C GLU A 115 16.65 45.96 27.83
N ASP A 116 15.34 46.07 28.08
CA ASP A 116 14.38 44.98 27.86
C ASP A 116 14.38 44.53 26.38
N ARG A 117 14.49 45.47 25.45
CA ARG A 117 14.57 45.17 24.00
C ARG A 117 15.86 44.44 23.64
N GLU A 118 17.00 44.82 24.22
CA GLU A 118 18.27 44.14 23.98
C GLU A 118 18.29 42.74 24.61
N GLU A 119 17.72 42.55 25.79
CA GLU A 119 17.55 41.22 26.39
C GLU A 119 16.64 40.33 25.52
N ALA A 120 15.49 40.85 25.08
CA ALA A 120 14.58 40.14 24.19
C ALA A 120 15.26 39.75 22.85
N LYS A 121 16.10 40.62 22.28
CA LYS A 121 16.89 40.31 21.08
C LYS A 121 17.90 39.19 21.34
N ARG A 122 18.59 39.19 22.48
CA ARG A 122 19.54 38.12 22.86
C ARG A 122 18.81 36.79 23.05
N ALA A 123 17.68 36.79 23.74
CA ALA A 123 16.85 35.60 23.94
C ALA A 123 16.33 35.04 22.61
N ALA A 124 15.84 35.91 21.70
CA ALA A 124 15.35 35.51 20.39
C ALA A 124 16.45 34.89 19.52
N LYS A 125 17.67 35.47 19.49
CA LYS A 125 18.82 34.91 18.77
C LYS A 125 19.21 33.53 19.30
N LEU A 126 19.27 33.36 20.61
CA LEU A 126 19.58 32.07 21.23
C LEU A 126 18.50 31.02 20.93
N ALA A 127 17.22 31.41 20.95
CA ALA A 127 16.10 30.53 20.60
C ALA A 127 16.16 30.10 19.13
N GLU A 128 16.46 31.03 18.21
CA GLU A 128 16.62 30.73 16.78
C GLU A 128 17.78 29.77 16.53
N GLU A 129 18.93 29.98 17.18
CA GLU A 129 20.08 29.06 17.09
C GLU A 129 19.76 27.67 17.64
N LYS A 130 19.09 27.58 18.80
CA LYS A 130 18.64 26.31 19.38
C LYS A 130 17.65 25.60 18.46
N ALA A 131 16.70 26.33 17.86
CA ALA A 131 15.76 25.79 16.90
C ALA A 131 16.45 25.27 15.62
N LYS A 132 17.42 26.02 15.07
CA LYS A 132 18.24 25.58 13.93
C LYS A 132 19.03 24.31 14.25
N LYS A 133 19.68 24.24 15.42
CA LYS A 133 20.41 23.05 15.88
C LYS A 133 19.48 21.84 16.07
N ARG A 134 18.32 22.02 16.71
CA ARG A 134 17.30 20.96 16.87
C ARG A 134 16.77 20.47 15.53
N LYS A 135 16.46 21.37 14.58
CA LYS A 135 16.01 21.00 13.23
C LYS A 135 17.08 20.16 12.51
N LYS A 136 18.34 20.61 12.51
CA LYS A 136 19.45 19.85 11.91
C LYS A 136 19.64 18.46 12.55
N PHE A 137 19.51 18.36 13.88
CA PHE A 137 19.59 17.09 14.59
C PHE A 137 18.44 16.15 14.22
N LEU A 138 17.19 16.64 14.22
CA LEU A 138 16.02 15.85 13.84
C LEU A 138 16.09 15.39 12.38
N THR A 139 16.57 16.23 11.45
CA THR A 139 16.76 15.84 10.05
C THR A 139 17.80 14.72 9.90
N ARG A 140 18.92 14.76 10.65
CA ARG A 140 19.92 13.68 10.64
C ARG A 140 19.36 12.37 11.20
N LEU A 141 18.62 12.41 12.31
CA LEU A 141 17.96 11.23 12.88
C LEU A 141 16.96 10.60 11.91
N ALA A 142 16.14 11.41 11.24
CA ALA A 142 15.18 10.93 10.26
C ALA A 142 15.87 10.21 9.08
N LEU A 143 16.99 10.75 8.58
CA LEU A 143 17.79 10.13 7.52
C LEU A 143 18.38 8.77 7.94
N ILE A 144 18.93 8.68 9.17
CA ILE A 144 19.45 7.42 9.71
C ILE A 144 18.32 6.39 9.86
N GLY A 145 17.19 6.80 10.43
CA GLY A 145 16.02 5.93 10.58
C GLY A 145 15.50 5.40 9.23
N ALA A 146 15.42 6.26 8.22
CA ALA A 146 15.03 5.86 6.86
C ALA A 146 16.04 4.87 6.26
N ALA A 147 17.34 5.12 6.40
CA ALA A 147 18.38 4.20 5.92
C ALA A 147 18.29 2.82 6.59
N CYS A 148 18.13 2.78 7.92
CA CYS A 148 17.96 1.53 8.66
C CYS A 148 16.72 0.73 8.21
N ALA A 149 15.59 1.41 7.95
CA ALA A 149 14.39 0.75 7.43
C ALA A 149 14.62 0.11 6.05
N VAL A 150 15.34 0.79 5.15
CA VAL A 150 15.71 0.25 3.83
C VAL A 150 16.61 -0.98 3.98
N PHE A 151 17.62 -0.93 4.85
CA PHE A 151 18.50 -2.09 5.10
C PHE A 151 17.75 -3.27 5.71
N ALA A 152 16.79 -3.04 6.62
CA ALA A 152 15.97 -4.10 7.19
C ALA A 152 15.08 -4.78 6.13
N ILE A 153 14.43 -3.98 5.28
CA ILE A 153 13.60 -4.50 4.18
C ILE A 153 14.46 -5.29 3.18
N ALA A 154 15.62 -4.76 2.79
CA ALA A 154 16.57 -5.46 1.93
C ALA A 154 17.06 -6.77 2.58
N GLY A 155 17.35 -6.76 3.88
CA GLY A 155 17.72 -7.96 4.63
C GLY A 155 16.65 -9.05 4.60
N VAL A 156 15.38 -8.69 4.84
CA VAL A 156 14.25 -9.65 4.75
C VAL A 156 14.11 -10.20 3.34
N PHE A 157 14.24 -9.35 2.32
CA PHE A 157 14.19 -9.77 0.92
C PHE A 157 15.32 -10.74 0.58
N LEU A 158 16.57 -10.43 0.93
CA LEU A 158 17.72 -11.28 0.70
C LEU A 158 17.61 -12.61 1.46
N PHE A 159 17.14 -12.59 2.70
CA PHE A 159 16.91 -13.80 3.49
C PHE A 159 15.90 -14.73 2.83
N LYS A 160 14.75 -14.21 2.39
CA LYS A 160 13.73 -15.00 1.68
C LYS A 160 14.22 -15.50 0.32
N LYS A 161 14.98 -14.69 -0.40
CA LYS A 161 15.45 -15.03 -1.75
C LYS A 161 16.59 -16.05 -1.75
N PHE A 162 17.49 -16.00 -0.77
CA PHE A 162 18.72 -16.80 -0.80
C PHE A 162 18.84 -17.78 0.36
N VAL A 163 18.47 -17.41 1.59
CA VAL A 163 18.69 -18.27 2.77
C VAL A 163 17.61 -19.34 2.90
N VAL A 164 16.32 -18.97 2.74
CA VAL A 164 15.21 -19.93 2.87
C VAL A 164 15.31 -21.07 1.83
N PRO A 165 15.56 -20.81 0.53
CA PRO A 165 15.72 -21.89 -0.45
C PRO A 165 16.92 -22.79 -0.13
N GLN A 166 18.05 -22.22 0.28
CA GLN A 166 19.24 -23.00 0.66
C GLN A 166 19.01 -23.86 1.90
N LEU A 167 18.29 -23.35 2.91
CA LEU A 167 17.91 -24.12 4.09
C LEU A 167 17.01 -25.30 3.73
N ASN A 168 16.02 -25.08 2.88
CA ASN A 168 15.11 -26.14 2.44
C ASN A 168 15.83 -27.15 1.54
N TYR A 169 16.77 -26.72 0.69
CA TYR A 169 17.60 -27.63 -0.09
C TYR A 169 18.43 -28.55 0.82
N ARG A 170 19.10 -28.00 1.84
CA ARG A 170 19.84 -28.80 2.84
C ARG A 170 18.93 -29.79 3.57
N LYS A 171 17.71 -29.38 3.93
CA LYS A 171 16.72 -30.28 4.54
C LYS A 171 16.33 -31.42 3.60
N ALA A 172 16.11 -31.14 2.32
CA ALA A 172 15.81 -32.16 1.33
C ALA A 172 16.95 -33.18 1.19
N VAL A 173 18.21 -32.71 1.16
CA VAL A 173 19.39 -33.60 1.15
C VAL A 173 19.43 -34.48 2.40
N THR A 174 19.22 -33.91 3.60
CA THR A 174 19.18 -34.73 4.83
C THR A 174 18.04 -35.76 4.84
N LEU A 175 16.89 -35.42 4.24
CA LEU A 175 15.78 -36.35 4.10
C LEU A 175 16.16 -37.51 3.18
N MET A 176 16.87 -37.24 2.08
CA MET A 176 17.40 -38.29 1.20
C MET A 176 18.39 -39.21 1.91
N GLU A 177 19.35 -38.66 2.64
CA GLU A 177 20.34 -39.43 3.41
C GLU A 177 19.67 -40.32 4.47
N SER A 178 18.54 -39.87 5.02
CA SER A 178 17.74 -40.64 5.99
C SER A 178 16.77 -41.66 5.37
N GLY A 179 16.73 -41.78 4.04
CA GLY A 179 15.84 -42.70 3.31
C GLY A 179 14.40 -42.19 3.11
N ASN A 180 14.07 -40.96 3.52
CA ASN A 180 12.75 -40.35 3.31
C ASN A 180 12.69 -39.64 1.94
N GLN A 181 12.81 -40.42 0.87
CA GLN A 181 12.92 -39.91 -0.50
C GLN A 181 11.65 -39.18 -0.97
N ASP A 182 10.46 -39.57 -0.51
CA ASP A 182 9.20 -38.95 -0.95
C ASP A 182 9.02 -37.54 -0.39
N GLU A 183 9.30 -37.32 0.89
CA GLU A 183 9.30 -35.97 1.46
C GLU A 183 10.38 -35.10 0.85
N ALA A 184 11.59 -35.66 0.63
CA ALA A 184 12.68 -34.95 -0.04
C ALA A 184 12.27 -34.50 -1.44
N TYR A 185 11.71 -35.41 -2.24
CA TYR A 185 11.24 -35.16 -3.59
C TYR A 185 10.18 -34.05 -3.64
N LEU A 186 9.16 -34.11 -2.77
CA LEU A 186 8.13 -33.07 -2.71
C LEU A 186 8.70 -31.71 -2.26
N MET A 187 9.71 -31.72 -1.37
CA MET A 187 10.40 -30.51 -0.95
C MET A 187 11.23 -29.90 -2.08
N LEU A 188 11.92 -30.72 -2.88
CA LEU A 188 12.72 -30.28 -4.04
C LEU A 188 11.85 -29.66 -5.13
N HIS A 189 10.72 -30.29 -5.44
CA HIS A 189 9.71 -29.74 -6.37
C HIS A 189 9.23 -28.35 -5.95
N LYS A 190 9.12 -28.07 -4.64
CA LYS A 190 8.74 -26.74 -4.12
C LYS A 190 9.85 -25.69 -4.24
N LEU A 191 11.12 -26.08 -4.39
CA LEU A 191 12.25 -25.15 -4.40
C LEU A 191 12.53 -24.54 -5.77
N ASN A 192 12.32 -25.29 -6.85
CA ASN A 192 12.49 -24.86 -8.24
C ASN A 192 13.81 -24.06 -8.46
N VAL A 193 14.94 -24.66 -8.07
CA VAL A 193 16.30 -24.13 -8.26
C VAL A 193 17.13 -25.11 -9.07
N ARG A 194 18.10 -24.67 -9.86
CA ARG A 194 18.86 -25.54 -10.77
C ARG A 194 19.39 -26.85 -10.12
N ASN A 195 19.93 -26.77 -8.90
CA ASN A 195 20.47 -27.94 -8.20
C ASN A 195 19.39 -28.90 -7.67
N SER A 196 18.13 -28.47 -7.55
CA SER A 196 17.04 -29.38 -7.18
C SER A 196 16.70 -30.34 -8.32
N SER A 197 16.82 -29.90 -9.58
CA SER A 197 16.47 -30.71 -10.75
C SER A 197 17.37 -31.94 -10.93
N ASP A 198 18.68 -31.80 -10.72
CA ASP A 198 19.60 -32.94 -10.83
C ASP A 198 19.34 -33.97 -9.72
N LEU A 199 19.01 -33.51 -8.51
CA LEU A 199 18.67 -34.37 -7.39
C LEU A 199 17.30 -35.05 -7.57
N ILE A 200 16.33 -34.34 -8.14
CA ILE A 200 15.06 -34.91 -8.57
C ILE A 200 15.31 -36.01 -9.62
N ALA A 201 16.19 -35.77 -10.59
CA ALA A 201 16.52 -36.77 -11.61
C ALA A 201 17.15 -38.03 -11.00
N GLU A 202 18.02 -37.89 -10.00
CA GLU A 202 18.60 -39.02 -9.27
C GLU A 202 17.53 -39.84 -8.54
N ILE A 203 16.66 -39.19 -7.76
CA ILE A 203 15.54 -39.84 -7.06
C ILE A 203 14.63 -40.53 -8.07
N THR A 204 14.30 -39.86 -9.18
CA THR A 204 13.43 -40.40 -10.23
C THR A 204 14.05 -41.63 -10.87
N LYS A 205 15.35 -41.61 -11.21
CA LYS A 205 16.05 -42.78 -11.77
C LYS A 205 16.05 -43.94 -10.78
N ASP A 206 16.32 -43.67 -9.50
CA ASP A 206 16.34 -44.66 -8.44
C ASP A 206 14.98 -45.35 -8.26
N ARG A 207 13.88 -44.59 -8.33
CA ARG A 207 12.52 -45.12 -8.26
C ARG A 207 12.12 -45.92 -9.50
N LEU A 208 12.49 -45.45 -10.69
CA LEU A 208 12.05 -46.06 -11.94
C LEU A 208 12.84 -47.34 -12.28
N LYS A 209 14.11 -47.47 -11.86
CA LYS A 209 14.95 -48.63 -12.23
C LYS A 209 14.37 -49.97 -11.74
N ASP A 210 13.81 -49.97 -10.54
CA ASP A 210 13.26 -51.15 -9.85
C ASP A 210 11.73 -51.24 -10.01
N ALA A 211 11.12 -50.36 -10.82
CA ALA A 211 9.68 -50.36 -11.02
C ALA A 211 9.23 -51.58 -11.84
N GLU A 212 8.25 -52.30 -11.32
CA GLU A 212 7.66 -53.49 -11.94
C GLU A 212 6.33 -53.16 -12.60
N ILE A 213 5.94 -53.93 -13.62
CA ILE A 213 4.61 -53.79 -14.24
C ILE A 213 3.53 -53.99 -13.18
N GLY A 214 2.54 -53.09 -13.16
CA GLY A 214 1.47 -53.03 -12.16
C GLY A 214 1.82 -52.26 -10.89
N SER A 215 3.10 -51.97 -10.63
CA SER A 215 3.51 -51.12 -9.50
C SER A 215 3.14 -49.65 -9.71
N THR A 216 3.18 -48.86 -8.63
CA THR A 216 2.94 -47.42 -8.68
C THR A 216 4.22 -46.66 -8.33
N VAL A 217 4.54 -45.63 -9.12
CA VAL A 217 5.69 -44.74 -8.90
C VAL A 217 5.23 -43.27 -8.82
N LEU A 218 6.02 -42.44 -8.13
CA LEU A 218 5.83 -40.99 -8.11
C LEU A 218 6.70 -40.33 -9.19
N LEU A 219 6.07 -39.52 -10.04
CA LEU A 219 6.74 -38.75 -11.09
C LEU A 219 5.94 -37.48 -11.38
N GLY A 220 6.60 -36.32 -11.40
CA GLY A 220 5.96 -35.02 -11.49
C GLY A 220 5.08 -34.66 -10.28
N THR A 221 4.55 -33.44 -10.29
CA THR A 221 3.55 -32.94 -9.34
C THR A 221 2.45 -32.20 -10.07
N TYR A 222 1.20 -32.28 -9.63
CA TYR A 222 0.09 -31.55 -10.25
C TYR A 222 -0.99 -31.22 -9.22
N PRO A 223 -1.86 -30.22 -9.46
CA PRO A 223 -3.04 -30.01 -8.63
C PRO A 223 -3.96 -31.22 -8.60
N GLN A 224 -4.16 -31.79 -7.41
CA GLN A 224 -5.07 -32.94 -7.21
C GLN A 224 -6.10 -32.69 -6.09
N GLY A 225 -5.88 -31.68 -5.24
CA GLY A 225 -6.79 -31.24 -4.20
C GLY A 225 -7.92 -30.32 -4.70
N PRO A 226 -8.66 -29.64 -3.79
CA PRO A 226 -9.67 -28.66 -4.16
C PRO A 226 -9.11 -27.57 -5.09
N LYS A 227 -9.88 -27.20 -6.11
CA LYS A 227 -9.51 -26.10 -7.00
C LYS A 227 -9.60 -24.76 -6.26
N ALA A 228 -8.47 -24.05 -6.17
CA ALA A 228 -8.42 -22.77 -5.47
C ALA A 228 -9.19 -21.69 -6.24
N ALA A 229 -9.95 -20.85 -5.53
CA ALA A 229 -10.64 -19.71 -6.13
C ALA A 229 -9.69 -18.68 -6.76
N LYS A 230 -8.41 -18.69 -6.38
CA LYS A 230 -7.33 -17.90 -6.98
C LYS A 230 -6.20 -18.83 -7.39
N ALA A 231 -5.93 -18.94 -8.69
CA ALA A 231 -4.94 -19.85 -9.27
C ALA A 231 -3.52 -19.69 -8.69
N LYS A 232 -3.16 -18.51 -8.17
CA LYS A 232 -1.82 -18.23 -7.61
C LYS A 232 -1.42 -19.07 -6.39
N ASN A 233 -2.38 -19.72 -5.72
CA ASN A 233 -2.14 -20.55 -4.54
C ASN A 233 -2.61 -22.00 -4.75
N GLN A 234 -2.69 -22.47 -5.99
CA GLN A 234 -3.03 -23.87 -6.24
C GLN A 234 -1.88 -24.76 -5.76
N GLU A 235 -2.15 -25.59 -4.75
CA GLU A 235 -1.17 -26.55 -4.25
C GLU A 235 -1.12 -27.79 -5.16
N SER A 236 0.10 -28.24 -5.44
CA SER A 236 0.39 -29.46 -6.21
C SER A 236 0.89 -30.58 -5.31
N THR A 237 0.53 -31.81 -5.65
CA THR A 237 0.98 -33.05 -4.98
C THR A 237 1.60 -33.99 -6.00
N GLY A 238 2.48 -34.89 -5.55
CA GLY A 238 3.10 -35.90 -6.41
C GLY A 238 2.06 -36.70 -7.19
N ILE A 239 2.28 -36.88 -8.49
CA ILE A 239 1.40 -37.70 -9.32
C ILE A 239 1.83 -39.16 -9.16
N GLU A 240 0.87 -40.01 -8.79
CA GLU A 240 1.04 -41.46 -8.82
C GLU A 240 0.79 -41.99 -10.23
N TRP A 241 1.72 -42.80 -10.74
CA TRP A 241 1.66 -43.44 -12.05
C TRP A 241 1.72 -44.95 -11.91
N ILE A 242 0.86 -45.66 -12.64
CA ILE A 242 0.87 -47.12 -12.76
C ILE A 242 1.80 -47.49 -13.92
N VAL A 243 2.72 -48.42 -13.69
CA VAL A 243 3.57 -49.01 -14.75
C VAL A 243 2.74 -49.99 -15.55
N LEU A 244 2.50 -49.71 -16.84
CA LEU A 244 1.73 -50.58 -17.73
C LEU A 244 2.60 -51.56 -18.50
N ASP A 245 3.82 -51.15 -18.89
CA ASP A 245 4.71 -51.96 -19.69
C ASP A 245 6.18 -51.61 -19.46
N ARG A 246 7.08 -52.54 -19.79
CA ARG A 246 8.52 -52.37 -19.73
C ARG A 246 9.18 -52.96 -20.98
N ASP A 247 9.78 -52.08 -21.78
CA ASP A 247 10.59 -52.43 -22.95
C ASP A 247 12.04 -52.02 -22.71
N GLY A 248 12.86 -52.95 -22.19
CA GLY A 248 14.24 -52.70 -21.81
C GLY A 248 14.36 -51.60 -20.74
N SER A 249 14.96 -50.47 -21.12
CA SER A 249 15.12 -49.26 -20.28
C SER A 249 13.86 -48.39 -20.23
N LYS A 250 12.86 -48.66 -21.08
CA LYS A 250 11.66 -47.84 -21.20
C LYS A 250 10.51 -48.39 -20.37
N LEU A 251 9.74 -47.48 -19.78
CA LEU A 251 8.52 -47.80 -19.05
C LEU A 251 7.35 -47.01 -19.62
N LEU A 252 6.23 -47.68 -19.88
CA LEU A 252 4.96 -47.03 -20.16
C LEU A 252 4.25 -46.78 -18.84
N LEU A 253 3.94 -45.52 -18.56
CA LEU A 253 3.26 -45.11 -17.35
C LEU A 253 1.90 -44.50 -17.68
N VAL A 254 0.89 -44.77 -16.86
CA VAL A 254 -0.40 -44.07 -16.89
C VAL A 254 -0.72 -43.51 -15.51
N SER A 255 -1.22 -42.28 -15.47
CA SER A 255 -1.68 -41.68 -14.21
C SER A 255 -2.70 -42.58 -13.50
N LYS A 256 -2.50 -42.78 -12.19
CA LYS A 256 -3.38 -43.60 -11.34
C LYS A 256 -4.77 -43.00 -11.22
N TYR A 257 -4.85 -41.67 -11.20
CA TYR A 257 -6.09 -40.90 -11.17
C TYR A 257 -6.25 -40.05 -12.42
N ALA A 258 -7.49 -39.74 -12.78
CA ALA A 258 -7.75 -38.74 -13.80
C ALA A 258 -7.51 -37.34 -13.23
N LEU A 259 -6.59 -36.59 -13.84
CA LEU A 259 -5.96 -35.42 -13.22
C LEU A 259 -6.71 -34.11 -13.50
N ASN A 260 -7.45 -34.02 -14.60
CA ASN A 260 -8.18 -32.83 -15.00
C ASN A 260 -9.46 -33.19 -15.79
N CYS A 261 -10.30 -32.21 -16.11
CA CYS A 261 -11.47 -32.36 -16.96
C CYS A 261 -11.42 -31.36 -18.10
N LEU A 262 -11.29 -31.85 -19.32
CA LEU A 262 -11.18 -31.02 -20.52
C LEU A 262 -11.92 -31.70 -21.68
N PRO A 263 -12.62 -30.93 -22.52
CA PRO A 263 -13.17 -31.49 -23.74
C PRO A 263 -12.04 -31.79 -24.74
N TYR A 264 -12.25 -32.79 -25.58
CA TYR A 264 -11.33 -33.16 -26.66
C TYR A 264 -11.20 -32.03 -27.71
N GLN A 265 -12.29 -31.30 -27.96
CA GLN A 265 -12.37 -30.12 -28.84
C GLN A 265 -13.19 -28.97 -28.22
N ALA A 266 -13.00 -27.74 -28.70
CA ALA A 266 -13.61 -26.54 -28.11
C ALA A 266 -15.13 -26.43 -28.29
N MET A 267 -15.61 -26.71 -29.51
CA MET A 267 -17.01 -26.49 -29.92
C MET A 267 -17.46 -27.53 -30.94
N LYS A 268 -18.78 -27.67 -31.13
CA LYS A 268 -19.37 -28.58 -32.12
C LYS A 268 -18.96 -28.23 -33.57
N ASP A 269 -18.97 -26.94 -33.92
CA ASP A 269 -18.68 -26.45 -35.28
C ASP A 269 -17.22 -25.99 -35.45
N SER A 270 -16.33 -26.44 -34.57
CA SER A 270 -14.92 -26.08 -34.67
C SER A 270 -14.30 -26.81 -35.86
N LEU A 271 -13.73 -26.05 -36.81
CA LEU A 271 -12.88 -26.58 -37.90
C LEU A 271 -11.59 -27.26 -37.39
N VAL A 272 -11.45 -27.37 -36.07
CA VAL A 272 -10.23 -27.72 -35.37
C VAL A 272 -10.43 -29.11 -34.77
N ALA A 273 -10.00 -30.11 -35.56
CA ALA A 273 -9.59 -31.46 -35.18
C ALA A 273 -10.61 -32.60 -35.26
N ASP A 274 -10.72 -33.23 -36.43
CA ASP A 274 -11.18 -34.62 -36.55
C ASP A 274 -10.13 -35.65 -36.08
N THR A 275 -9.00 -35.20 -35.51
CA THR A 275 -7.85 -36.06 -35.22
C THR A 275 -7.22 -35.74 -33.86
N TRP A 276 -6.47 -36.70 -33.30
CA TRP A 276 -5.68 -36.48 -32.07
C TRP A 276 -4.74 -35.27 -32.16
N GLN A 277 -4.09 -35.09 -33.31
CA GLN A 277 -3.00 -34.12 -33.50
C GLN A 277 -3.45 -32.67 -33.37
N ALA A 278 -4.70 -32.39 -33.73
CA ALA A 278 -5.29 -31.05 -33.62
C ALA A 278 -6.14 -30.89 -32.34
N SER A 279 -6.26 -31.93 -31.50
CA SER A 279 -7.09 -31.90 -30.30
C SER A 279 -6.61 -30.88 -29.26
N LEU A 280 -7.56 -30.31 -28.51
CA LEU A 280 -7.25 -29.44 -27.38
C LEU A 280 -6.50 -30.18 -26.28
N ILE A 281 -6.84 -31.46 -26.07
CA ILE A 281 -6.21 -32.29 -25.04
C ILE A 281 -4.73 -32.50 -25.35
N ARG A 282 -4.36 -32.87 -26.58
CA ARG A 282 -2.94 -33.02 -26.96
C ARG A 282 -2.16 -31.72 -26.76
N SER A 283 -2.74 -30.59 -27.20
CA SER A 283 -2.15 -29.27 -27.02
C SER A 283 -1.95 -28.96 -25.54
N TRP A 284 -2.96 -29.16 -24.71
CA TRP A 284 -2.88 -28.95 -23.27
C TRP A 284 -1.85 -29.89 -22.62
N LEU A 285 -1.86 -31.18 -22.95
CA LEU A 285 -0.94 -32.18 -22.39
C LEU A 285 0.52 -31.79 -22.61
N ASN A 286 0.88 -31.35 -23.81
CA ASN A 286 2.28 -31.08 -24.16
C ASN A 286 2.72 -29.64 -23.94
N LYS A 287 1.80 -28.65 -24.00
CA LYS A 287 2.13 -27.22 -23.86
C LYS A 287 1.79 -26.61 -22.51
N THR A 288 0.98 -27.29 -21.70
CA THR A 288 0.53 -26.78 -20.39
C THR A 288 0.80 -27.78 -19.29
N PHE A 289 0.27 -28.99 -19.40
CA PHE A 289 0.44 -30.02 -18.37
C PHE A 289 1.90 -30.44 -18.23
N ALA A 290 2.60 -30.83 -19.30
CA ALA A 290 3.96 -31.33 -19.17
C ALA A 290 4.94 -30.31 -18.53
N PRO A 291 4.96 -29.01 -18.94
CA PRO A 291 5.80 -28.01 -18.29
C PRO A 291 5.39 -27.66 -16.85
N GLU A 292 4.11 -27.87 -16.48
CA GLU A 292 3.65 -27.66 -15.10
C GLU A 292 3.90 -28.89 -14.22
N ALA A 293 3.84 -30.09 -14.81
CA ALA A 293 3.84 -31.34 -14.09
C ALA A 293 5.24 -31.88 -13.82
N PHE A 294 6.16 -31.73 -14.76
CA PHE A 294 7.49 -32.33 -14.69
C PHE A 294 8.56 -31.26 -14.58
N ASP A 295 9.46 -31.43 -13.61
CA ASP A 295 10.65 -30.58 -13.51
C ASP A 295 11.65 -30.87 -14.65
N ASP A 296 12.61 -29.98 -14.87
CA ASP A 296 13.68 -30.15 -15.86
C ASP A 296 14.47 -31.45 -15.67
N GLY A 297 14.62 -31.95 -14.44
CA GLY A 297 15.26 -33.23 -14.15
C GLY A 297 14.44 -34.43 -14.66
N GLU A 298 13.13 -34.40 -14.45
CA GLU A 298 12.20 -35.46 -14.85
C GLU A 298 11.92 -35.45 -16.34
N SER A 299 11.86 -34.25 -16.92
CA SER A 299 11.65 -34.04 -18.35
C SER A 299 12.73 -34.67 -19.24
N ARG A 300 13.90 -35.01 -18.67
CA ARG A 300 14.99 -35.74 -19.33
C ARG A 300 14.63 -37.21 -19.60
N PHE A 301 13.77 -37.79 -18.79
CA PHE A 301 13.33 -39.19 -18.96
C PHE A 301 12.17 -39.31 -19.94
N LEU A 302 11.40 -38.24 -20.18
CA LEU A 302 10.23 -38.28 -21.07
C LEU A 302 10.64 -38.53 -22.53
N VAL A 303 10.07 -39.58 -23.12
CA VAL A 303 10.31 -39.96 -24.50
C VAL A 303 9.36 -39.21 -25.43
N ASN A 304 9.90 -38.69 -26.53
CA ASN A 304 9.12 -38.17 -27.63
C ASN A 304 8.61 -39.33 -28.50
N ILE A 305 7.30 -39.53 -28.54
CA ILE A 305 6.67 -40.59 -29.33
C ILE A 305 5.99 -39.99 -30.55
N ASN A 306 6.18 -40.60 -31.71
CA ASN A 306 5.40 -40.26 -32.88
C ASN A 306 4.03 -40.95 -32.80
N MET A 307 2.96 -40.15 -32.77
CA MET A 307 1.57 -40.61 -32.69
C MET A 307 0.82 -40.46 -34.03
N ASP A 308 1.54 -40.42 -35.15
CA ASP A 308 1.00 -40.11 -36.50
C ASP A 308 0.18 -41.25 -37.12
N GLU A 309 0.30 -42.49 -36.62
CA GLU A 309 -0.62 -43.57 -36.93
C GLU A 309 -1.85 -43.48 -36.01
N GLU A 310 -2.96 -42.97 -36.55
CA GLU A 310 -4.23 -43.06 -35.83
C GLU A 310 -4.65 -44.52 -35.72
N ALA A 311 -5.08 -44.92 -34.52
CA ALA A 311 -5.67 -46.24 -34.25
C ALA A 311 -7.02 -46.49 -34.98
N GLY A 312 -7.39 -45.63 -35.93
CA GLY A 312 -8.59 -45.70 -36.78
C GLY A 312 -8.30 -45.60 -38.29
N GLY A 313 -7.03 -45.67 -38.72
CA GLY A 313 -6.66 -45.80 -40.14
C GLY A 313 -6.62 -44.50 -40.95
N LYS A 314 -6.91 -43.34 -40.37
CA LYS A 314 -6.69 -42.04 -41.00
C LYS A 314 -5.26 -41.56 -40.75
N LYS A 315 -4.60 -41.06 -41.80
CA LYS A 315 -3.25 -40.51 -41.68
C LYS A 315 -3.33 -39.14 -41.01
N ALA A 316 -2.48 -38.89 -40.02
CA ALA A 316 -2.37 -37.59 -39.38
C ALA A 316 -2.11 -36.47 -40.42
N PHE A 317 -2.90 -35.39 -40.34
CA PHE A 317 -2.71 -34.21 -41.19
C PHE A 317 -1.50 -33.35 -40.75
N LEU A 318 -1.13 -33.41 -39.46
CA LEU A 318 0.00 -32.70 -38.88
C LEU A 318 0.88 -33.68 -38.12
N PRO A 319 2.09 -34.01 -38.61
CA PRO A 319 2.99 -34.89 -37.89
C PRO A 319 3.47 -34.24 -36.59
N GLY A 320 3.66 -35.03 -35.53
CA GLY A 320 4.08 -34.47 -34.24
C GLY A 320 4.62 -35.50 -33.25
N LEU A 321 5.60 -35.04 -32.47
CA LEU A 321 6.11 -35.78 -31.32
C LEU A 321 5.35 -35.39 -30.06
N ASP A 322 4.93 -36.39 -29.29
CA ASP A 322 4.22 -36.24 -28.03
C ASP A 322 5.07 -36.79 -26.88
N LYS A 323 5.25 -35.99 -25.82
CA LYS A 323 5.84 -36.44 -24.56
C LYS A 323 4.79 -37.02 -23.62
N VAL A 324 3.59 -36.47 -23.68
CA VAL A 324 2.44 -36.87 -22.88
C VAL A 324 1.24 -37.09 -23.80
N PHE A 325 0.56 -38.22 -23.64
CA PHE A 325 -0.51 -38.66 -24.52
C PHE A 325 -1.66 -39.33 -23.76
N LEU A 326 -2.69 -39.77 -24.48
CA LEU A 326 -3.74 -40.66 -23.98
C LEU A 326 -3.60 -42.03 -24.63
N LEU A 327 -3.94 -43.10 -23.93
CA LEU A 327 -3.99 -44.44 -24.52
C LEU A 327 -5.01 -44.49 -25.67
N SER A 328 -4.74 -45.30 -26.68
CA SER A 328 -5.73 -45.73 -27.68
C SER A 328 -6.65 -46.83 -27.13
N ILE A 329 -7.69 -47.19 -27.89
CA ILE A 329 -8.51 -48.38 -27.61
C ILE A 329 -7.61 -49.63 -27.50
N SER A 330 -6.77 -49.91 -28.50
CA SER A 330 -5.93 -51.11 -28.52
C SER A 330 -4.96 -51.16 -27.34
N GLU A 331 -4.36 -50.02 -26.96
CA GLU A 331 -3.50 -49.96 -25.78
C GLU A 331 -4.30 -50.17 -24.49
N ALA A 332 -5.51 -49.60 -24.38
CA ALA A 332 -6.38 -49.81 -23.22
C ALA A 332 -6.89 -51.25 -23.09
N GLU A 333 -7.05 -51.96 -24.21
CA GLU A 333 -7.39 -53.40 -24.23
C GLU A 333 -6.16 -54.26 -23.90
N GLN A 334 -4.99 -53.90 -24.42
CA GLN A 334 -3.74 -54.63 -24.21
C GLN A 334 -3.28 -54.56 -22.75
N TYR A 335 -3.26 -53.36 -22.17
CA TYR A 335 -2.64 -53.16 -20.85
C TYR A 335 -3.60 -53.31 -19.67
N PHE A 336 -4.91 -53.39 -19.91
CA PHE A 336 -5.90 -53.66 -18.87
C PHE A 336 -6.70 -54.93 -19.18
N PRO A 337 -6.61 -55.97 -18.33
CA PRO A 337 -7.17 -57.29 -18.63
C PRO A 337 -8.71 -57.28 -18.72
N ASP A 338 -9.37 -56.37 -18.01
CA ASP A 338 -10.82 -56.30 -17.93
C ASP A 338 -11.33 -54.86 -17.67
N ASP A 339 -12.66 -54.71 -17.65
CA ASP A 339 -13.31 -53.45 -17.33
C ASP A 339 -12.95 -52.97 -15.92
N GLU A 340 -12.80 -53.87 -14.96
CA GLU A 340 -12.55 -53.48 -13.58
C GLU A 340 -11.19 -52.77 -13.43
N ALA A 341 -10.17 -53.30 -14.11
CA ALA A 341 -8.82 -52.75 -14.18
C ALA A 341 -8.76 -51.39 -14.92
N ARG A 342 -9.66 -51.16 -15.89
CA ARG A 342 -9.75 -49.89 -16.64
C ARG A 342 -10.40 -48.75 -15.87
N ARG A 343 -11.09 -49.04 -14.76
CA ARG A 343 -11.72 -48.01 -13.93
C ARG A 343 -10.68 -47.01 -13.43
N CYS A 344 -11.07 -45.75 -13.39
CA CYS A 344 -10.20 -44.67 -12.93
C CYS A 344 -11.00 -43.74 -12.01
N ALA A 345 -10.44 -43.40 -10.85
CA ALA A 345 -10.99 -42.39 -9.97
C ALA A 345 -10.49 -41.00 -10.38
N PRO A 346 -11.34 -39.95 -10.38
CA PRO A 346 -10.90 -38.59 -10.61
C PRO A 346 -10.26 -38.00 -9.35
N THR A 347 -9.27 -37.13 -9.52
CA THR A 347 -8.80 -36.27 -8.41
C THR A 347 -9.89 -35.28 -8.00
N ARG A 348 -9.76 -34.68 -6.81
CA ARG A 348 -10.68 -33.61 -6.40
C ARG A 348 -10.62 -32.43 -7.38
N TYR A 349 -9.42 -32.12 -7.85
CA TYR A 349 -9.20 -31.06 -8.85
C TYR A 349 -9.96 -31.34 -10.15
N ALA A 350 -9.90 -32.57 -10.67
CA ALA A 350 -10.65 -32.96 -11.87
C ALA A 350 -12.17 -32.81 -11.69
N VAL A 351 -12.70 -33.18 -10.52
CA VAL A 351 -14.13 -32.98 -10.19
C VAL A 351 -14.50 -31.50 -10.16
N ASP A 352 -13.68 -30.66 -9.55
CA ASP A 352 -13.89 -29.20 -9.52
C ASP A 352 -13.70 -28.55 -10.90
N CYS A 353 -13.02 -29.23 -11.82
CA CYS A 353 -12.95 -28.87 -13.25
C CYS A 353 -14.14 -29.40 -14.07
N GLY A 354 -15.06 -30.18 -13.48
CA GLY A 354 -16.29 -30.64 -14.13
C GLY A 354 -16.36 -32.14 -14.39
N ALA A 355 -15.35 -32.94 -14.00
CA ALA A 355 -15.35 -34.37 -14.25
C ALA A 355 -16.54 -35.03 -13.57
N TYR A 356 -17.26 -35.86 -14.33
CA TYR A 356 -18.25 -36.75 -13.76
C TYR A 356 -17.58 -37.70 -12.77
N ARG A 357 -18.23 -37.92 -11.63
CA ARG A 357 -17.82 -38.90 -10.63
C ARG A 357 -19.02 -39.74 -10.21
N SER A 358 -18.95 -41.04 -10.47
CA SER A 358 -19.95 -42.00 -10.01
C SER A 358 -19.97 -42.02 -8.49
N ARG A 359 -21.15 -41.82 -7.88
CA ARG A 359 -21.31 -41.86 -6.43
C ARG A 359 -21.19 -43.27 -5.85
N ALA A 360 -21.47 -44.29 -6.65
CA ALA A 360 -21.51 -45.68 -6.20
C ALA A 360 -20.11 -46.31 -6.13
N ILE A 361 -19.27 -46.05 -7.13
CA ILE A 361 -17.97 -46.71 -7.30
C ILE A 361 -16.77 -45.74 -7.36
N ASN A 362 -17.02 -44.43 -7.21
CA ASN A 362 -16.00 -43.38 -7.15
C ASN A 362 -15.08 -43.28 -8.39
N THR A 363 -15.63 -43.56 -9.58
CA THR A 363 -14.91 -43.54 -10.87
C THR A 363 -15.47 -42.49 -11.83
N CYS A 364 -14.69 -42.15 -12.84
CA CYS A 364 -15.05 -41.18 -13.88
C CYS A 364 -14.99 -41.77 -15.29
N PHE A 365 -15.55 -41.04 -16.25
CA PHE A 365 -15.25 -41.25 -17.66
C PHE A 365 -13.89 -40.63 -17.98
N TRP A 366 -13.08 -41.28 -18.82
CA TRP A 366 -11.81 -40.73 -19.27
C TRP A 366 -11.57 -40.97 -20.76
N TRP A 367 -11.03 -39.96 -21.44
CA TRP A 367 -10.82 -39.99 -22.89
C TRP A 367 -9.72 -40.98 -23.32
N LEU A 368 -9.90 -41.55 -24.51
CA LEU A 368 -8.85 -42.22 -25.28
C LEU A 368 -8.48 -41.36 -26.48
N ARG A 369 -7.27 -41.53 -27.02
CA ARG A 369 -6.84 -40.78 -28.23
C ARG A 369 -7.49 -41.26 -29.53
N THR A 370 -8.09 -42.46 -29.53
CA THR A 370 -8.71 -43.02 -30.73
C THR A 370 -9.94 -42.21 -31.11
N THR A 371 -9.97 -41.72 -32.35
CA THR A 371 -11.14 -41.10 -32.97
C THR A 371 -11.86 -42.13 -33.84
N VAL A 372 -13.18 -42.00 -33.97
CA VAL A 372 -14.02 -42.90 -34.76
C VAL A 372 -15.04 -42.11 -35.58
N GLU A 373 -15.27 -42.55 -36.81
CA GLU A 373 -16.37 -42.04 -37.62
C GLU A 373 -17.67 -42.72 -37.20
N TYR A 374 -18.68 -41.93 -36.88
CA TYR A 374 -19.99 -42.41 -36.50
C TYR A 374 -21.05 -41.83 -37.42
N THR A 375 -21.82 -42.72 -38.05
CA THR A 375 -22.98 -42.36 -38.87
C THR A 375 -24.24 -42.73 -38.12
N ASP A 376 -25.06 -41.75 -37.77
CA ASP A 376 -26.36 -42.01 -37.15
C ASP A 376 -27.36 -42.51 -38.21
N THR A 377 -27.67 -43.81 -38.16
CA THR A 377 -28.64 -44.45 -39.05
C THR A 377 -30.04 -44.57 -38.42
N THR A 378 -30.23 -44.06 -37.20
CA THR A 378 -31.46 -44.29 -36.40
C THR A 378 -32.56 -43.26 -36.66
N LEU A 379 -32.27 -42.19 -37.40
CA LEU A 379 -33.22 -41.13 -37.72
C LEU A 379 -33.73 -41.28 -39.15
N GLU A 380 -34.81 -42.06 -39.33
CA GLU A 380 -35.52 -42.14 -40.61
C GLU A 380 -35.92 -40.73 -41.10
N GLY A 381 -35.51 -40.36 -42.32
CA GLY A 381 -35.90 -39.11 -42.97
C GLY A 381 -34.96 -37.91 -42.76
N ARG A 382 -33.83 -38.03 -42.04
CA ARG A 382 -32.76 -37.02 -42.03
C ARG A 382 -31.58 -37.46 -42.91
N PRO A 383 -30.87 -36.53 -43.56
CA PRO A 383 -29.61 -36.86 -44.22
C PRO A 383 -28.64 -37.46 -43.19
N SER A 384 -28.01 -38.57 -43.55
CA SER A 384 -26.96 -39.22 -42.76
C SER A 384 -25.83 -38.23 -42.48
N GLU A 385 -25.70 -37.78 -41.24
CA GLU A 385 -24.60 -36.94 -40.78
C GLU A 385 -23.51 -37.86 -40.21
N THR A 386 -22.38 -37.97 -40.91
CA THR A 386 -21.19 -38.63 -40.36
C THR A 386 -20.46 -37.62 -39.49
N VAL A 387 -20.26 -37.97 -38.22
CA VAL A 387 -19.55 -37.15 -37.24
C VAL A 387 -18.35 -37.90 -36.70
N THR A 388 -17.25 -37.19 -36.46
CA THR A 388 -16.10 -37.74 -35.75
C THR A 388 -16.38 -37.69 -34.24
N ARG A 389 -16.15 -38.81 -33.56
CA ARG A 389 -16.26 -38.95 -32.09
C ARG A 389 -14.92 -39.41 -31.51
N ALA A 390 -14.68 -39.14 -30.23
CA ALA A 390 -13.52 -39.69 -29.52
C ALA A 390 -13.95 -40.86 -28.65
N ALA A 391 -13.18 -41.94 -28.69
CA ALA A 391 -13.35 -43.08 -27.82
C ALA A 391 -13.06 -42.71 -26.37
N LEU A 392 -13.65 -43.45 -25.44
CA LEU A 392 -13.44 -43.24 -24.02
C LEU A 392 -13.62 -44.54 -23.25
N VAL A 393 -13.22 -44.50 -21.99
CA VAL A 393 -13.55 -45.53 -21.01
C VAL A 393 -14.65 -45.00 -20.08
N GLY A 394 -15.70 -45.81 -19.94
CA GLY A 394 -16.84 -45.58 -19.06
C GLY A 394 -16.47 -45.57 -17.58
N SER A 395 -17.35 -45.03 -16.73
CA SER A 395 -17.15 -45.10 -15.28
C SER A 395 -17.08 -46.55 -14.74
N THR A 396 -17.68 -47.51 -15.42
CA THR A 396 -17.55 -48.95 -15.08
C THR A 396 -16.29 -49.60 -15.66
N GLY A 397 -15.50 -48.85 -16.44
CA GLY A 397 -14.28 -49.31 -17.13
C GLY A 397 -14.50 -49.94 -18.51
N ARG A 398 -15.75 -50.01 -18.95
CA ARG A 398 -16.10 -50.45 -20.31
C ARG A 398 -15.60 -49.46 -21.35
N ILE A 399 -14.95 -49.95 -22.40
CA ILE A 399 -14.57 -49.14 -23.56
C ILE A 399 -15.83 -48.79 -24.37
N VAL A 400 -15.96 -47.51 -24.71
CA VAL A 400 -16.98 -46.99 -25.63
C VAL A 400 -16.29 -46.70 -26.95
N ASP A 401 -16.21 -47.73 -27.78
CA ASP A 401 -15.55 -47.76 -29.09
C ASP A 401 -16.28 -46.94 -30.15
N ILE A 402 -17.62 -46.84 -30.08
CA ILE A 402 -18.43 -45.92 -30.89
C ILE A 402 -18.18 -44.43 -30.58
N GLY A 403 -17.40 -44.16 -29.52
CA GLY A 403 -17.02 -42.84 -29.05
C GLY A 403 -18.18 -41.96 -28.59
N HIS A 404 -17.83 -40.74 -28.22
CA HIS A 404 -18.78 -39.70 -27.84
C HIS A 404 -18.39 -38.34 -28.44
N TYR A 405 -19.31 -37.38 -28.38
CA TYR A 405 -19.07 -36.01 -28.85
C TYR A 405 -17.87 -35.38 -28.15
N MET A 406 -16.89 -34.96 -28.97
CA MET A 406 -15.59 -34.45 -28.55
C MET A 406 -15.64 -33.14 -27.73
N TYR A 407 -16.74 -32.39 -27.80
CA TYR A 407 -16.93 -31.16 -27.03
C TYR A 407 -17.55 -31.40 -25.63
N ASN A 408 -17.70 -32.65 -25.20
CA ASN A 408 -18.23 -32.95 -23.88
C ASN A 408 -17.26 -32.48 -22.78
N MET A 409 -17.79 -31.69 -21.85
CA MET A 409 -17.01 -31.02 -20.80
C MET A 409 -16.96 -31.79 -19.47
N ASN A 410 -17.53 -33.01 -19.39
CA ASN A 410 -17.58 -33.79 -18.15
C ASN A 410 -16.71 -35.05 -18.13
N TYR A 411 -15.85 -35.25 -19.13
CA TYR A 411 -14.92 -36.38 -19.20
C TYR A 411 -13.52 -35.97 -18.80
N ALA A 412 -12.90 -36.82 -18.00
CA ALA A 412 -11.61 -36.54 -17.40
C ALA A 412 -10.45 -36.90 -18.34
N VAL A 413 -9.29 -36.33 -18.06
CA VAL A 413 -8.04 -36.58 -18.75
C VAL A 413 -7.18 -37.49 -17.87
N ARG A 414 -6.76 -38.63 -18.43
CA ARG A 414 -5.87 -39.60 -17.77
C ARG A 414 -4.58 -39.72 -18.59
N PRO A 415 -3.56 -38.88 -18.31
CA PRO A 415 -2.32 -38.87 -19.08
C PRO A 415 -1.55 -40.19 -19.00
N ALA A 416 -0.82 -40.48 -20.07
CA ALA A 416 0.18 -41.53 -20.20
C ALA A 416 1.50 -40.94 -20.72
N VAL A 417 2.62 -41.53 -20.33
CA VAL A 417 3.97 -41.15 -20.77
C VAL A 417 4.83 -42.39 -20.97
N TRP A 418 5.75 -42.32 -21.93
CA TRP A 418 6.91 -43.21 -21.97
C TRP A 418 8.07 -42.52 -21.28
N VAL A 419 8.74 -43.23 -20.38
CA VAL A 419 10.01 -42.80 -19.78
C VAL A 419 11.14 -43.74 -20.18
N ASP A 420 12.35 -43.23 -20.35
CA ASP A 420 13.54 -44.01 -20.70
C ASP A 420 14.66 -43.73 -19.69
N LEU A 421 15.10 -44.78 -19.00
CA LEU A 421 16.16 -44.71 -17.99
C LEU A 421 17.53 -44.35 -18.58
N GLU A 422 17.75 -44.64 -19.87
CA GLU A 422 19.02 -44.37 -20.56
C GLU A 422 19.05 -42.99 -21.24
N ALA A 423 17.88 -42.38 -21.49
CA ALA A 423 17.80 -41.03 -22.05
C ALA A 423 18.44 -39.96 -21.14
N ALA A 424 18.53 -40.23 -19.83
CA ALA A 424 19.17 -39.36 -18.86
C ALA A 424 20.71 -39.45 -18.84
N ASP A 425 21.31 -40.53 -19.35
CA ASP A 425 22.76 -40.80 -19.25
C ASP A 425 23.58 -40.10 -20.35
N GLY A 426 22.92 -39.52 -21.36
CA GLY A 426 23.56 -38.71 -22.41
C GLY A 426 23.95 -37.27 -22.00
N LEU A 427 23.74 -36.89 -20.74
CA LEU A 427 24.07 -35.58 -20.19
C LEU A 427 25.08 -35.77 -19.05
N GLU A 428 26.38 -35.73 -19.37
CA GLU A 428 27.45 -35.79 -18.36
C GLU A 428 27.24 -34.72 -17.28
N PHE A 429 26.97 -35.17 -16.06
CA PHE A 429 26.91 -34.32 -14.88
C PHE A 429 28.35 -33.88 -14.56
N ASN A 430 28.72 -32.65 -14.93
CA ASN A 430 29.92 -32.03 -14.40
C ASN A 430 29.73 -31.84 -12.89
N LYS A 431 30.38 -32.73 -12.13
CA LYS A 431 30.43 -32.75 -10.66
C LYS A 431 30.94 -31.44 -10.06
#